data_AF-A0A5M3XJJ9-F1
#
_entry.id   AF-A0A5M3XJJ9-F1
#
_cell.length_a   1.000
_cell.length_b   1.000
_cell.length_c   1.000
_cell.angle_alpha   90.00
_cell.angle_beta   90.00
_cell.angle_gamma   90.00
#
_symmetry.space_group_name_H-M   'P 1'
#
loop_
_entity.id
_entity.type
_entity.pdbx_description
1 polymer ?
#
loop_
_entity_poly.entity_id
_entity_poly.type
_entity_poly.pdbx_seq_one_letter_code
_entity_poly.pdbx_strand_id
1 'polypeptide(L)'
;MRMRVVKGDITNEHADTANSSLLGGGGVGGAIHGRGGPAILDECRKLQARIGHDHFMHLTHGDMGDDRVVDALFARVATKAARDRPPRGVTAAEVAEAERSLGFSLPPMLVRLYTDVANGGFGPAYHVLPLVGDGRTAVSSYHHERRISWPAQVLPLLDWGCGMYAAADCRDPDVPVLLFEPNGIEDDWHHAWYVDADSLTHWLETWLAETGWYGEEPSDDIEMAQWEAARERLAE
;
A
#
# COMPACT_ATOMS: atom_id res chain seq x y z
N MET A 1 6.89 -1.10 -37.53
CA MET A 1 8.10 -0.88 -36.72
C MET A 1 9.23 -1.76 -37.28
N ARG A 2 10.45 -1.24 -37.40
CA ARG A 2 11.60 -1.95 -38.01
C ARG A 2 12.69 -2.08 -36.94
N MET A 3 12.87 -3.27 -36.36
CA MET A 3 13.92 -3.51 -35.36
C MET A 3 15.27 -3.73 -36.04
N ARG A 4 16.34 -3.20 -35.44
CA ARG A 4 17.74 -3.45 -35.84
C ARG A 4 18.53 -3.85 -34.61
N VAL A 5 19.34 -4.89 -34.74
CA VAL A 5 20.30 -5.32 -33.71
C VAL A 5 21.65 -4.72 -34.06
N VAL A 6 22.26 -4.04 -33.11
CA VAL A 6 23.60 -3.45 -33.26
C VAL A 6 24.53 -4.11 -32.25
N LYS A 7 25.68 -4.59 -32.72
CA LYS A 7 26.75 -5.08 -31.86
C LYS A 7 27.75 -3.94 -31.65
N GLY A 8 27.85 -3.43 -30.44
CA GLY A 8 28.69 -2.28 -30.09
C GLY A 8 28.93 -2.19 -28.59
N ASP A 9 29.74 -1.21 -28.17
CA ASP A 9 29.93 -0.88 -26.76
C ASP A 9 28.83 0.11 -26.34
N ILE A 10 27.96 -0.35 -25.45
CA ILE A 10 26.78 0.40 -25.00
C ILE A 10 27.14 1.73 -24.33
N THR A 11 28.36 1.91 -23.83
CA THR A 11 28.77 3.19 -23.24
C THR A 11 28.92 4.31 -24.27
N ASN A 12 28.90 3.98 -25.57
CA ASN A 12 28.96 4.94 -26.67
C ASN A 12 27.61 5.15 -27.35
N GLU A 13 26.56 4.51 -26.86
CA GLU A 13 25.21 4.59 -27.42
C GLU A 13 24.38 5.63 -26.65
N HIS A 14 23.67 6.50 -27.36
CA HIS A 14 22.73 7.45 -26.74
C HIS A 14 21.39 6.76 -26.46
N ALA A 15 21.31 6.05 -25.34
CA ALA A 15 20.10 5.38 -24.86
C ALA A 15 19.90 5.64 -23.36
N ASP A 16 18.64 5.88 -22.94
CA ASP A 16 18.29 6.01 -21.53
C ASP A 16 18.15 4.62 -20.90
N THR A 17 18.88 4.37 -19.81
CA THR A 17 19.07 3.03 -19.24
C THR A 17 19.05 3.02 -17.71
N ALA A 18 18.58 4.10 -17.08
CA ALA A 18 18.54 4.22 -15.63
C ALA A 18 17.60 3.16 -15.02
N ASN A 19 18.13 2.30 -14.15
CA ASN A 19 17.30 1.45 -13.29
C ASN A 19 17.04 2.17 -11.97
N SER A 20 15.81 2.09 -11.46
CA SER A 20 15.38 2.75 -10.21
C SER A 20 16.24 2.38 -8.99
N SER A 21 16.85 1.20 -9.01
CA SER A 21 17.71 0.72 -7.93
C SER A 21 19.07 1.41 -7.81
N LEU A 22 19.57 2.12 -8.83
CA LEU A 22 20.90 2.78 -8.86
C LEU A 22 22.11 1.87 -8.55
N LEU A 23 21.90 0.56 -8.37
CA LEU A 23 22.94 -0.43 -8.10
C LEU A 23 23.07 -1.39 -9.27
N GLY A 24 24.31 -1.74 -9.57
CA GLY A 24 24.65 -2.64 -10.66
C GLY A 24 24.07 -4.04 -10.46
N GLY A 25 22.92 -4.29 -11.06
CA GLY A 25 22.49 -5.64 -11.44
C GLY A 25 23.17 -6.09 -12.74
N GLY A 26 23.12 -7.39 -13.04
CA GLY A 26 23.59 -7.94 -14.31
C GLY A 26 22.90 -7.27 -15.52
N GLY A 27 23.59 -7.19 -16.66
CA GLY A 27 23.11 -6.50 -17.87
C GLY A 27 23.77 -5.13 -18.08
N VAL A 28 23.00 -4.15 -18.59
CA VAL A 28 23.51 -2.82 -18.97
C VAL A 28 24.08 -2.04 -17.78
N GLY A 29 23.40 -2.05 -16.63
CA GLY A 29 23.88 -1.41 -15.40
C GLY A 29 25.23 -1.97 -14.95
N GLY A 30 25.39 -3.28 -14.94
CA GLY A 30 26.68 -3.94 -14.63
C GLY A 30 27.82 -3.53 -15.57
N ALA A 31 27.56 -3.35 -16.87
CA ALA A 31 28.57 -2.89 -17.83
C ALA A 31 29.00 -1.44 -17.56
N ILE A 32 28.06 -0.56 -17.21
CA ILE A 32 28.32 0.84 -16.85
C ILE A 32 29.14 0.93 -15.56
N HIS A 33 28.76 0.18 -14.51
CA HIS A 33 29.51 0.14 -13.25
C HIS A 33 30.92 -0.46 -13.43
N GLY A 34 31.05 -1.49 -14.27
CA GLY A 34 32.33 -2.09 -14.62
C GLY A 34 33.29 -1.10 -15.30
N ARG A 35 32.79 -0.22 -16.17
CA ARG A 35 33.57 0.84 -16.83
C ARG A 35 33.85 2.03 -15.91
N GLY A 36 32.84 2.44 -15.14
CA GLY A 36 32.87 3.60 -14.24
C GLY A 36 33.76 3.44 -13.01
N GLY A 37 34.10 2.20 -12.68
CA GLY A 37 34.98 1.88 -11.57
C GLY A 37 34.33 2.11 -10.20
N PRO A 38 35.07 1.85 -9.12
CA PRO A 38 34.53 1.82 -7.76
C PRO A 38 34.01 3.18 -7.26
N ALA A 39 34.45 4.30 -7.84
CA ALA A 39 34.00 5.64 -7.48
C ALA A 39 32.52 5.88 -7.87
N ILE A 40 32.06 5.37 -9.02
CA ILE A 40 30.65 5.48 -9.41
C ILE A 40 29.77 4.66 -8.46
N LEU A 41 30.21 3.45 -8.07
CA LEU A 41 29.50 2.65 -7.07
C LEU A 41 29.46 3.33 -5.69
N ASP A 42 30.50 4.08 -5.33
CA ASP A 42 30.54 4.82 -4.07
C ASP A 42 29.59 6.03 -4.09
N GLU A 43 29.56 6.77 -5.19
CA GLU A 43 28.61 7.89 -5.38
C GLU A 43 27.16 7.39 -5.51
N CYS A 44 26.90 6.28 -6.20
CA CYS A 44 25.58 5.63 -6.23
C CYS A 44 25.16 5.17 -4.83
N ARG A 45 26.09 4.64 -4.01
CA ARG A 45 25.81 4.30 -2.60
C ARG A 45 25.54 5.52 -1.74
N LYS A 46 26.22 6.65 -1.95
CA LYS A 46 25.93 7.92 -1.25
C LYS A 46 24.59 8.51 -1.68
N LEU A 47 24.29 8.44 -2.97
CA LEU A 47 22.98 8.82 -3.50
C LEU A 47 21.90 7.93 -2.91
N GLN A 48 22.08 6.61 -2.87
CA GLN A 48 21.18 5.71 -2.16
C GLN A 48 21.13 5.97 -0.65
N ALA A 49 22.21 6.36 0.03
CA ALA A 49 22.12 6.72 1.44
C ALA A 49 21.35 8.04 1.66
N ARG A 50 21.35 8.93 0.66
CA ARG A 50 20.63 10.20 0.68
C ARG A 50 19.17 10.06 0.21
N ILE A 51 18.89 9.07 -0.64
CA ILE A 51 17.56 8.76 -1.20
C ILE A 51 16.87 7.65 -0.40
N GLY A 52 17.63 6.75 0.24
CA GLY A 52 17.22 5.51 0.90
C GLY A 52 17.50 5.54 2.40
N HIS A 53 17.02 6.58 3.06
CA HIS A 53 16.74 6.55 4.50
C HIS A 53 15.24 6.36 4.77
N ASP A 54 14.51 5.79 3.80
CA ASP A 54 13.08 5.45 3.86
C ASP A 54 12.83 4.03 3.30
N HIS A 55 13.57 3.01 3.75
CA HIS A 55 13.05 1.62 3.76
C HIS A 55 14.02 0.64 4.45
N PHE A 56 13.55 0.04 5.55
CA PHE A 56 14.01 -1.21 6.15
C PHE A 56 15.46 -1.31 6.65
N MET A 57 15.63 -1.15 7.98
CA MET A 57 16.16 -2.23 8.83
C MET A 57 15.86 -1.91 10.30
N HIS A 58 14.92 -2.66 10.86
CA HIS A 58 14.62 -2.69 12.30
C HIS A 58 15.86 -3.17 13.07
N LEU A 59 16.23 -2.48 14.16
CA LEU A 59 16.35 -3.07 15.50
C LEU A 59 16.88 -2.06 16.56
N THR A 60 16.05 -1.93 17.60
CA THR A 60 16.35 -1.57 19.00
C THR A 60 16.51 -0.08 19.36
N HIS A 61 15.53 0.38 20.15
CA HIS A 61 15.25 1.72 20.70
C HIS A 61 14.31 2.54 19.81
N GLY A 62 13.06 2.68 20.27
CA GLY A 62 11.99 3.44 19.60
C GLY A 62 12.52 4.75 19.04
N ASP A 63 12.52 4.83 17.71
CA ASP A 63 13.03 5.97 16.96
C ASP A 63 11.96 7.05 16.96
N MET A 64 12.20 8.08 17.77
CA MET A 64 11.40 9.30 17.80
C MET A 64 11.35 10.00 16.41
N GLY A 65 12.21 9.61 15.47
CA GLY A 65 12.18 10.03 14.07
C GLY A 65 11.04 9.40 13.27
N ASP A 66 10.81 8.10 13.41
CA ASP A 66 9.77 7.36 12.69
C ASP A 66 8.36 7.78 13.15
N ASP A 67 8.16 7.90 14.46
CA ASP A 67 6.90 8.40 15.04
C ASP A 67 6.56 9.81 14.51
N ARG A 68 7.56 10.68 14.34
CA ARG A 68 7.36 12.04 13.81
C ARG A 68 7.01 12.04 12.32
N VAL A 69 7.56 11.12 11.54
CA VAL A 69 7.23 10.96 10.12
C VAL A 69 5.78 10.48 9.99
N VAL A 70 5.40 9.46 10.75
CA VAL A 70 4.04 8.93 10.80
C VAL A 70 3.05 10.01 11.29
N ASP A 71 3.40 10.78 12.32
CA ASP A 71 2.58 11.91 12.79
C ASP A 71 2.38 12.97 11.69
N ALA A 72 3.44 13.32 10.96
CA ALA A 72 3.36 14.27 9.87
C ALA A 72 2.50 13.75 8.72
N LEU A 73 2.56 12.45 8.42
CA LEU A 73 1.68 11.80 7.45
C LEU A 73 0.22 11.93 7.87
N PHE A 74 -0.14 11.48 9.07
CA PHE A 74 -1.53 11.53 9.55
C PHE A 74 -2.07 12.96 9.61
N ALA A 75 -1.24 13.95 9.95
CA ALA A 75 -1.64 15.37 9.90
C ALA A 75 -1.96 15.84 8.47
N ARG A 76 -1.17 15.43 7.47
CA ARG A 76 -1.45 15.72 6.05
C ARG A 76 -2.72 15.01 5.57
N VAL A 77 -2.90 13.74 5.94
CA VAL A 77 -4.10 12.94 5.65
C VAL A 77 -5.35 13.62 6.25
N ALA A 78 -5.32 14.00 7.53
CA ALA A 78 -6.39 14.74 8.19
C ALA A 78 -6.70 16.08 7.52
N THR A 79 -5.67 16.81 7.08
CA THR A 79 -5.84 18.07 6.35
C THR A 79 -6.54 17.87 5.01
N LYS A 80 -6.18 16.81 4.25
CA LYS A 80 -6.85 16.49 2.98
C LYS A 80 -8.28 15.99 3.24
N ALA A 81 -8.45 15.09 4.20
CA ALA A 81 -9.74 14.51 4.60
C ALA A 81 -10.76 15.58 5.00
N ALA A 82 -10.34 16.64 5.69
CA ALA A 82 -11.24 17.72 6.13
C ALA A 82 -12.01 18.41 4.98
N ARG A 83 -11.55 18.28 3.72
CA ARG A 83 -12.26 18.80 2.54
C ARG A 83 -13.60 18.10 2.32
N ASP A 84 -13.69 16.83 2.69
CA ASP A 84 -14.86 15.97 2.53
C ASP A 84 -15.82 16.02 3.74
N ARG A 85 -15.45 16.81 4.77
CA ARG A 85 -16.20 16.97 6.03
C ARG A 85 -16.56 15.62 6.67
N PRO A 86 -15.56 14.77 6.95
CA PRO A 86 -15.81 13.43 7.46
C PRO A 86 -16.40 13.48 8.87
N PRO A 87 -17.01 12.36 9.34
CA PRO A 87 -17.46 12.23 10.72
C PRO A 87 -16.30 12.39 11.71
N ARG A 88 -16.64 12.59 12.99
CA ARG A 88 -15.63 12.59 14.06
C ARG A 88 -14.82 11.28 14.06
N GLY A 89 -13.59 11.35 14.54
CA GLY A 89 -12.82 10.16 14.88
C GLY A 89 -13.53 9.27 15.90
N VAL A 90 -13.25 7.98 15.84
CA VAL A 90 -13.71 7.01 16.84
C VAL A 90 -12.98 7.25 18.16
N THR A 91 -13.64 6.95 19.27
CA THR A 91 -13.04 6.96 20.61
C THR A 91 -12.34 5.64 20.90
N ALA A 92 -11.42 5.62 21.88
CA ALA A 92 -10.79 4.39 22.33
C ALA A 92 -11.80 3.31 22.79
N ALA A 93 -12.95 3.71 23.33
CA ALA A 93 -14.01 2.78 23.71
C ALA A 93 -14.71 2.17 22.49
N GLU A 94 -14.92 2.95 21.42
CA GLU A 94 -15.46 2.47 20.15
C GLU A 94 -14.47 1.54 19.44
N VAL A 95 -13.16 1.83 19.49
CA VAL A 95 -12.11 0.93 19.00
C VAL A 95 -12.14 -0.40 19.76
N ALA A 96 -12.15 -0.36 21.08
CA ALA A 96 -12.18 -1.57 21.89
C ALA A 96 -13.44 -2.42 21.63
N GLU A 97 -14.59 -1.80 21.35
CA GLU A 97 -15.80 -2.53 20.94
C GLU A 97 -15.67 -3.13 19.54
N ALA A 98 -15.07 -2.40 18.59
CA ALA A 98 -14.78 -2.91 17.26
C ALA A 98 -13.87 -4.14 17.33
N GLU A 99 -12.76 -4.07 18.07
CA GLU A 99 -11.82 -5.18 18.27
C GLU A 99 -12.48 -6.39 18.94
N ARG A 100 -13.33 -6.16 19.97
CA ARG A 100 -14.13 -7.23 20.59
C ARG A 100 -15.03 -7.93 19.59
N SER A 101 -15.70 -7.16 18.72
CA SER A 101 -16.57 -7.69 17.68
C SER A 101 -15.79 -8.47 16.62
N LEU A 102 -14.65 -7.94 16.18
CA LEU A 102 -13.77 -8.54 15.18
C LEU A 102 -13.10 -9.82 15.67
N GLY A 103 -12.82 -9.91 16.97
CA GLY A 103 -12.08 -11.02 17.59
C GLY A 103 -10.56 -10.91 17.44
N PHE A 104 -10.06 -9.73 17.05
CA PHE A 104 -8.62 -9.41 16.96
C PHE A 104 -8.38 -7.93 17.22
N SER A 105 -7.16 -7.58 17.62
CA SER A 105 -6.74 -6.19 17.82
C SER A 105 -6.38 -5.54 16.49
N LEU A 106 -6.77 -4.29 16.31
CA LEU A 106 -6.38 -3.51 15.14
C LEU A 106 -4.91 -3.07 15.27
N PRO A 107 -4.13 -3.11 14.19
CA PRO A 107 -2.81 -2.49 14.14
C PRO A 107 -2.86 -1.02 14.58
N PRO A 108 -1.86 -0.52 15.32
CA PRO A 108 -1.84 0.87 15.82
C PRO A 108 -2.05 1.92 14.73
N MET A 109 -1.54 1.68 13.52
CA MET A 109 -1.74 2.59 12.39
C MET A 109 -3.20 2.70 11.94
N LEU A 110 -3.96 1.60 11.95
CA LEU A 110 -5.39 1.63 11.63
C LEU A 110 -6.19 2.31 12.74
N VAL A 111 -5.82 2.09 14.00
CA VAL A 111 -6.43 2.82 15.12
C VAL A 111 -6.26 4.32 14.91
N ARG A 112 -5.03 4.77 14.61
CA ARG A 112 -4.73 6.17 14.32
C ARG A 112 -5.49 6.74 13.13
N LEU A 113 -5.63 5.97 12.06
CA LEU A 113 -6.45 6.36 10.91
C LEU A 113 -7.89 6.68 11.36
N TYR A 114 -8.48 5.83 12.18
CA TYR A 114 -9.86 6.03 12.62
C TYR A 114 -10.03 7.04 13.77
N THR A 115 -9.03 7.22 14.63
CA THR A 115 -9.10 8.14 15.79
C THR A 115 -8.68 9.56 15.43
N ASP A 116 -7.60 9.71 14.66
CA ASP A 116 -6.93 11.00 14.47
C ASP A 116 -7.36 11.68 13.17
N VAL A 117 -7.73 10.89 12.15
CA VAL A 117 -8.24 11.41 10.88
C VAL A 117 -9.76 11.53 10.94
N ALA A 118 -10.46 10.38 10.91
CA ALA A 118 -11.92 10.32 11.02
C ALA A 118 -12.43 8.88 11.03
N ASN A 119 -13.68 8.69 11.46
CA ASN A 119 -14.40 7.42 11.33
C ASN A 119 -14.89 7.19 9.87
N GLY A 120 -13.96 7.11 8.92
CA GLY A 120 -14.25 7.00 7.49
C GLY A 120 -14.69 8.33 6.85
N GLY A 121 -15.22 8.28 5.63
CA GLY A 121 -15.74 9.44 4.90
C GLY A 121 -14.68 10.35 4.26
N PHE A 122 -13.47 9.83 4.07
CA PHE A 122 -12.36 10.46 3.34
C PHE A 122 -11.62 9.38 2.53
N GLY A 123 -10.68 9.77 1.69
CA GLY A 123 -9.87 8.82 0.91
C GLY A 123 -10.19 8.93 -0.59
N PRO A 124 -9.90 7.88 -1.37
CA PRO A 124 -10.27 7.82 -2.79
C PRO A 124 -11.77 8.03 -3.02
N ALA A 125 -12.22 8.15 -4.26
CA ALA A 125 -13.58 8.58 -4.63
C ALA A 125 -14.76 7.88 -3.92
N TYR A 126 -14.58 6.64 -3.43
CA TYR A 126 -15.60 5.88 -2.70
C TYR A 126 -15.51 5.95 -1.17
N HIS A 127 -14.46 6.60 -0.67
CA HIS A 127 -14.10 6.81 0.72
C HIS A 127 -13.87 5.55 1.57
N VAL A 128 -12.99 5.70 2.54
CA VAL A 128 -12.81 4.73 3.62
C VAL A 128 -14.14 4.59 4.37
N LEU A 129 -14.55 3.34 4.56
CA LEU A 129 -15.71 2.94 5.34
C LEU A 129 -15.53 3.37 6.80
N PRO A 130 -16.60 3.81 7.48
CA PRO A 130 -16.58 3.96 8.92
C PRO A 130 -16.16 2.64 9.59
N LEU A 131 -15.36 2.69 10.65
CA LEU A 131 -15.01 1.49 11.42
C LEU A 131 -16.26 0.92 12.11
N VAL A 132 -17.02 1.82 12.75
CA VAL A 132 -18.26 1.54 13.48
C VAL A 132 -19.31 2.62 13.20
N GLY A 133 -20.55 2.36 13.57
CA GLY A 133 -21.67 3.29 13.40
C GLY A 133 -22.89 2.62 12.78
N ASP A 134 -23.85 3.44 12.35
CA ASP A 134 -25.04 2.98 11.67
C ASP A 134 -24.76 2.65 10.20
N GLY A 135 -25.35 1.58 9.68
CA GLY A 135 -25.22 1.18 8.28
C GLY A 135 -24.01 0.29 7.99
N ARG A 136 -23.43 0.43 6.79
CA ARG A 136 -22.27 -0.36 6.35
C ARG A 136 -20.98 0.23 6.94
N THR A 137 -20.17 -0.62 7.53
CA THR A 137 -18.93 -0.28 8.23
C THR A 137 -17.86 -1.33 7.93
N ALA A 138 -16.58 -1.03 8.17
CA ALA A 138 -15.50 -2.01 8.06
C ALA A 138 -15.80 -3.28 8.88
N VAL A 139 -16.27 -3.13 10.14
CA VAL A 139 -16.60 -4.25 11.02
C VAL A 139 -17.78 -5.07 10.49
N SER A 140 -18.86 -4.43 10.04
CA SER A 140 -20.04 -5.15 9.52
C SER A 140 -19.75 -5.82 8.18
N SER A 141 -18.97 -5.19 7.31
CA SER A 141 -18.49 -5.76 6.06
C SER A 141 -17.60 -6.98 6.32
N TYR A 142 -16.62 -6.89 7.25
CA TYR A 142 -15.79 -8.04 7.61
C TYR A 142 -16.62 -9.25 8.03
N HIS A 143 -17.61 -9.06 8.91
CA HIS A 143 -18.50 -10.13 9.34
C HIS A 143 -19.37 -10.71 8.23
N HIS A 144 -19.74 -9.88 7.25
CA HIS A 144 -20.49 -10.32 6.08
C HIS A 144 -19.60 -11.21 5.18
N GLU A 145 -18.44 -10.70 4.79
CA GLU A 145 -17.53 -11.37 3.86
C GLU A 145 -16.94 -12.66 4.45
N ARG A 146 -16.65 -12.69 5.77
CA ARG A 146 -16.18 -13.91 6.48
C ARG A 146 -17.15 -15.09 6.40
N ARG A 147 -18.42 -14.88 6.05
CA ARG A 147 -19.39 -15.97 5.84
C ARG A 147 -19.33 -16.60 4.45
N ILE A 148 -18.64 -15.96 3.52
CA ILE A 148 -18.58 -16.36 2.11
C ILE A 148 -17.22 -16.98 1.84
N SER A 149 -16.19 -16.16 1.65
CA SER A 149 -14.83 -16.58 1.35
C SER A 149 -13.89 -15.38 1.50
N TRP A 150 -13.55 -15.06 2.73
CA TRP A 150 -12.74 -13.88 3.06
C TRP A 150 -11.66 -14.25 4.06
N PRO A 151 -10.40 -13.81 3.93
CA PRO A 151 -9.36 -14.21 4.86
C PRO A 151 -9.57 -13.66 6.28
N ALA A 152 -9.16 -14.42 7.31
CA ALA A 152 -9.23 -13.94 8.69
C ALA A 152 -8.30 -12.73 8.90
N GLN A 153 -8.71 -11.73 9.70
CA GLN A 153 -7.92 -10.52 9.98
C GLN A 153 -7.55 -9.67 8.75
N VAL A 154 -8.26 -9.83 7.63
CA VAL A 154 -8.20 -8.87 6.52
C VAL A 154 -9.43 -7.97 6.62
N LEU A 155 -9.26 -6.70 6.97
CA LEU A 155 -10.36 -5.79 7.26
C LEU A 155 -10.73 -4.97 6.01
N PRO A 156 -11.98 -5.03 5.50
CA PRO A 156 -12.41 -4.15 4.40
C PRO A 156 -12.29 -2.68 4.81
N LEU A 157 -11.56 -1.89 4.04
CA LEU A 157 -11.36 -0.46 4.26
C LEU A 157 -12.24 0.40 3.36
N LEU A 158 -12.43 0.02 2.11
CA LEU A 158 -13.15 0.80 1.11
C LEU A 158 -13.83 -0.15 0.13
N ASP A 159 -15.05 0.20 -0.28
CA ASP A 159 -15.84 -0.54 -1.28
C ASP A 159 -15.77 0.22 -2.61
N TRP A 160 -15.11 -0.35 -3.62
CA TRP A 160 -14.95 0.28 -4.94
C TRP A 160 -16.22 0.14 -5.80
N GLY A 161 -17.25 -0.54 -5.30
CA GLY A 161 -18.40 -0.99 -6.08
C GLY A 161 -18.15 -2.33 -6.76
N CYS A 162 -19.20 -2.91 -7.36
CA CYS A 162 -19.14 -4.20 -8.05
C CYS A 162 -18.56 -5.38 -7.22
N GLY A 163 -18.61 -5.28 -5.88
CA GLY A 163 -18.04 -6.29 -4.98
C GLY A 163 -16.53 -6.23 -4.81
N MET A 164 -15.87 -5.20 -5.37
CA MET A 164 -14.45 -4.95 -5.17
C MET A 164 -14.19 -4.20 -3.86
N TYR A 165 -13.08 -4.50 -3.21
CA TYR A 165 -12.70 -3.84 -1.96
C TYR A 165 -11.21 -3.49 -1.92
N ALA A 166 -10.87 -2.37 -1.30
CA ALA A 166 -9.58 -2.24 -0.63
C ALA A 166 -9.69 -2.83 0.77
N ALA A 167 -8.71 -3.61 1.21
CA ALA A 167 -8.72 -4.28 2.51
C ALA A 167 -7.34 -4.28 3.16
N ALA A 168 -7.27 -4.10 4.47
CA ALA A 168 -6.03 -4.10 5.24
C ALA A 168 -5.73 -5.48 5.84
N ASP A 169 -4.54 -6.03 5.59
CA ASP A 169 -4.09 -7.20 6.35
C ASP A 169 -3.63 -6.77 7.75
N CYS A 170 -4.45 -7.09 8.76
CA CYS A 170 -4.22 -6.69 10.14
C CYS A 170 -3.23 -7.61 10.87
N ARG A 171 -2.72 -8.67 10.22
CA ARG A 171 -1.67 -9.52 10.79
C ARG A 171 -0.29 -8.90 10.69
N ASP A 172 -0.10 -8.02 9.73
CA ASP A 172 1.18 -7.38 9.46
C ASP A 172 1.23 -5.98 10.12
N PRO A 173 2.31 -5.64 10.85
CA PRO A 173 2.43 -4.33 11.49
C PRO A 173 2.44 -3.15 10.52
N ASP A 174 2.89 -3.33 9.28
CA ASP A 174 2.94 -2.27 8.26
C ASP A 174 1.58 -2.11 7.54
N VAL A 175 0.65 -3.02 7.79
CA VAL A 175 -0.73 -3.03 7.28
C VAL A 175 -0.79 -2.90 5.76
N PRO A 176 -0.30 -3.89 4.99
CA PRO A 176 -0.47 -3.92 3.54
C PRO A 176 -1.94 -3.70 3.15
N VAL A 177 -2.16 -2.87 2.14
CA VAL A 177 -3.49 -2.66 1.56
C VAL A 177 -3.61 -3.55 0.34
N LEU A 178 -4.60 -4.43 0.37
CA LEU A 178 -4.92 -5.41 -0.64
C LEU A 178 -6.08 -4.91 -1.48
N LEU A 179 -6.05 -5.23 -2.77
CA LEU A 179 -7.22 -5.15 -3.63
C LEU A 179 -7.86 -6.53 -3.73
N PHE A 180 -9.15 -6.59 -3.44
CA PHE A 180 -10.02 -7.70 -3.81
C PHE A 180 -10.81 -7.31 -5.06
N GLU A 181 -10.59 -8.04 -6.15
CA GLU A 181 -11.30 -7.92 -7.43
C GLU A 181 -11.83 -9.29 -7.87
N PRO A 182 -13.10 -9.61 -7.57
CA PRO A 182 -13.71 -10.89 -7.90
C PRO A 182 -14.21 -11.01 -9.35
N ASN A 183 -14.28 -9.91 -10.10
CA ASN A 183 -14.85 -9.91 -11.45
C ASN A 183 -13.99 -10.74 -12.41
N GLY A 184 -14.62 -11.72 -13.07
CA GLY A 184 -13.93 -12.64 -13.97
C GLY A 184 -13.29 -13.85 -13.29
N ILE A 185 -13.46 -14.00 -11.96
CA ILE A 185 -13.02 -15.18 -11.20
C ILE A 185 -14.22 -16.10 -10.95
N GLU A 186 -14.13 -17.37 -11.38
CA GLU A 186 -15.23 -18.34 -11.26
C GLU A 186 -15.08 -19.25 -10.03
N ASP A 187 -13.91 -19.88 -9.83
CA ASP A 187 -13.73 -20.91 -8.80
C ASP A 187 -12.50 -20.72 -7.88
N ASP A 188 -11.37 -20.20 -8.39
CA ASP A 188 -10.12 -20.10 -7.61
C ASP A 188 -9.93 -18.70 -7.01
N TRP A 189 -10.72 -18.40 -5.97
CA TRP A 189 -10.87 -17.07 -5.36
C TRP A 189 -9.57 -16.41 -4.87
N HIS A 190 -8.47 -17.16 -4.69
CA HIS A 190 -7.18 -16.55 -4.37
C HIS A 190 -6.60 -15.73 -5.55
N HIS A 191 -7.09 -15.92 -6.79
CA HIS A 191 -6.77 -15.05 -7.93
C HIS A 191 -7.46 -13.69 -7.86
N ALA A 192 -8.46 -13.52 -6.99
CA ALA A 192 -9.15 -12.24 -6.80
C ALA A 192 -8.35 -11.25 -5.93
N TRP A 193 -7.17 -11.63 -5.42
CA TRP A 193 -6.44 -10.86 -4.41
C TRP A 193 -5.10 -10.36 -4.92
N TYR A 194 -4.91 -9.05 -4.80
CA TYR A 194 -3.72 -8.34 -5.24
C TYR A 194 -3.18 -7.44 -4.12
N VAL A 195 -1.92 -7.06 -4.20
CA VAL A 195 -1.31 -6.05 -3.33
C VAL A 195 -1.48 -4.68 -4.01
N ASP A 196 -2.26 -3.81 -3.39
CA ASP A 196 -2.44 -2.41 -3.83
C ASP A 196 -1.29 -1.53 -3.31
N ALA A 197 -0.96 -1.71 -2.04
CA ALA A 197 0.23 -1.13 -1.42
C ALA A 197 0.83 -2.09 -0.40
N ASP A 198 2.16 -2.07 -0.30
CA ASP A 198 2.92 -2.84 0.69
C ASP A 198 2.71 -2.36 2.15
N SER A 199 2.21 -1.15 2.34
CA SER A 199 1.89 -0.58 3.65
C SER A 199 0.74 0.41 3.59
N LEU A 200 0.08 0.64 4.73
CA LEU A 200 -0.96 1.67 4.85
C LEU A 200 -0.39 3.07 4.62
N THR A 201 0.86 3.31 5.02
CA THR A 201 1.55 4.58 4.76
C THR A 201 1.64 4.85 3.26
N HIS A 202 2.17 3.90 2.50
CA HIS A 202 2.30 4.02 1.05
C HIS A 202 0.93 4.24 0.38
N TRP A 203 -0.10 3.50 0.80
CA TRP A 203 -1.46 3.70 0.28
C TRP A 203 -2.00 5.13 0.51
N LEU A 204 -1.81 5.65 1.72
CA LEU A 204 -2.22 7.02 2.06
C LEU A 204 -1.39 8.07 1.31
N GLU A 205 -0.10 7.84 1.10
CA GLU A 205 0.75 8.73 0.30
C GLU A 205 0.31 8.78 -1.17
N THR A 206 -0.05 7.64 -1.76
CA THR A 206 -0.64 7.55 -3.10
C THR A 206 -1.92 8.36 -3.21
N TRP A 207 -2.81 8.29 -2.21
CA TRP A 207 -4.01 9.13 -2.16
C TRP A 207 -3.69 10.62 -2.00
N LEU A 208 -2.72 10.97 -1.15
CA LEU A 208 -2.28 12.36 -0.98
C LEU A 208 -1.73 12.94 -2.29
N ALA A 209 -0.94 12.15 -3.02
CA ALA A 209 -0.28 12.50 -4.27
C ALA A 209 -1.20 12.45 -5.49
N GLU A 210 -2.39 11.83 -5.37
CA GLU A 210 -3.35 11.65 -6.48
C GLU A 210 -2.77 10.79 -7.62
N THR A 211 -1.91 9.84 -7.26
CA THR A 211 -1.22 8.94 -8.19
C THR A 211 -1.80 7.53 -8.20
N GLY A 212 -2.96 7.32 -7.56
CA GLY A 212 -3.62 6.02 -7.50
C GLY A 212 -4.13 5.58 -8.86
N TRP A 213 -4.16 4.26 -9.07
CA TRP A 213 -4.69 3.64 -10.30
C TRP A 213 -6.16 3.97 -10.58
N TYR A 214 -6.89 4.37 -9.54
CA TYR A 214 -8.29 4.80 -9.54
C TYR A 214 -8.50 6.30 -9.86
N GLY A 215 -7.48 6.98 -10.39
CA GLY A 215 -7.55 8.38 -10.81
C GLY A 215 -8.42 8.62 -12.06
N GLU A 216 -8.59 9.90 -12.45
CA GLU A 216 -9.39 10.30 -13.63
C GLU A 216 -8.78 9.84 -14.96
N GLU A 217 -7.46 9.64 -15.00
CA GLU A 217 -6.72 9.03 -16.11
C GLU A 217 -6.06 7.73 -15.62
N PRO A 218 -6.82 6.63 -15.51
CA PRO A 218 -6.26 5.35 -15.08
C PRO A 218 -5.20 4.91 -16.10
N SER A 219 -4.00 4.56 -15.61
CA SER A 219 -2.95 4.03 -16.46
C SER A 219 -3.30 2.59 -16.84
N ASP A 220 -3.32 2.29 -18.14
CA ASP A 220 -3.55 0.95 -18.68
C ASP A 220 -2.41 -0.05 -18.35
N ASP A 221 -1.31 0.43 -17.75
CA ASP A 221 -0.06 -0.33 -17.53
C ASP A 221 0.16 -0.72 -16.05
N ILE A 222 -0.87 -0.63 -15.19
CA ILE A 222 -0.71 -0.95 -13.76
C ILE A 222 -0.76 -2.46 -13.55
N GLU A 223 0.41 -3.09 -13.60
CA GLU A 223 0.62 -4.48 -13.18
C GLU A 223 0.62 -4.55 -11.64
N MET A 224 -0.52 -4.91 -11.05
CA MET A 224 -0.62 -5.20 -9.61
C MET A 224 -0.11 -6.61 -9.32
N ALA A 225 0.74 -6.75 -8.31
CA ALA A 225 1.23 -8.05 -7.88
C ALA A 225 0.11 -8.84 -7.20
N GLN A 226 0.02 -10.14 -7.48
CA GLN A 226 -0.91 -11.03 -6.79
C GLN A 226 -0.49 -11.18 -5.31
N TRP A 227 -1.48 -11.26 -4.41
CA TRP A 227 -1.20 -11.54 -3.01
C TRP A 227 -0.97 -13.04 -2.79
N GLU A 228 0.30 -13.45 -2.81
CA GLU A 228 0.73 -14.86 -2.72
C GLU A 228 0.15 -15.61 -1.52
N ALA A 229 -0.09 -14.92 -0.40
CA ALA A 229 -0.65 -15.52 0.81
C ALA A 229 -2.15 -15.84 0.69
N ALA A 230 -2.87 -15.30 -0.30
CA ALA A 230 -4.33 -15.43 -0.43
C ALA A 230 -4.80 -16.89 -0.37
N ARG A 231 -4.07 -17.80 -1.02
CA ARG A 231 -4.45 -19.24 -1.07
C ARG A 231 -4.45 -19.88 0.30
N GLU A 232 -3.41 -19.63 1.10
CA GLU A 232 -3.31 -20.16 2.47
C GLU A 232 -4.31 -19.46 3.38
N ARG A 233 -4.40 -18.12 3.28
CA ARG A 233 -5.22 -17.29 4.18
C ARG A 233 -6.72 -17.49 3.98
N LEU A 234 -7.17 -17.89 2.79
CA LEU A 234 -8.57 -18.24 2.51
C LEU A 234 -8.96 -19.62 3.05
N ALA A 235 -7.99 -20.50 3.35
CA ALA A 235 -8.24 -21.83 3.90
C ALA A 235 -8.43 -21.84 5.44
N GLU A 236 -8.33 -20.68 6.09
CA GLU A 236 -8.44 -20.47 7.56
C GLU A 236 -9.87 -20.13 8.05
#